data_AF-A0A0G4NGF5-F1
#
_entry.id   AF-A0A0G4NGF5-F1
#
_cell.length_a   1.000
_cell.length_b   1.000
_cell.length_c   1.000
_cell.angle_alpha   90.00
_cell.angle_beta   90.00
_cell.angle_gamma   90.00
#
_symmetry.space_group_name_H-M   'P 1'
#
loop_
_entity.id
_entity.type
_entity.pdbx_description
1 polymer ?
#
loop_
_entity_poly.entity_id
_entity_poly.type
_entity_poly.pdbx_seq_one_letter_code
_entity_poly.pdbx_strand_id
1 'polypeptide(L)'
;MARIEQEDFSSVSWNSERAAERRSSQSQAPPAGDAPDSNGYQGQEANHLDAGLGEEVLECTVSQPLKENEGSKDVFVSYLISTYSTFPAFQKSTSNVRRRFTDFVFLFKQLSKD
;
A
#
# COMPACT_ATOMS: atom_id res chain seq x y z
N MET A 1 35.62 1.32 -18.94
CA MET A 1 34.66 0.95 -17.88
C MET A 1 33.78 2.16 -17.62
N ALA A 2 32.55 2.20 -18.14
CA ALA A 2 31.63 3.30 -17.91
C ALA A 2 30.90 3.06 -16.58
N ARG A 3 31.14 3.93 -15.60
CA ARG A 3 30.45 3.96 -14.31
C ARG A 3 29.12 4.67 -14.55
N ILE A 4 28.04 3.90 -14.76
CA ILE A 4 26.70 4.45 -14.94
C ILE A 4 26.27 4.98 -13.57
N GLU A 5 26.03 6.30 -13.51
CA GLU A 5 25.60 7.03 -12.34
C GLU A 5 24.25 6.50 -11.87
N GLN A 6 24.23 5.91 -10.68
CA GLN A 6 23.11 5.18 -10.10
C GLN A 6 22.15 6.09 -9.32
N GLU A 7 22.19 7.41 -9.56
CA GLU A 7 21.63 8.45 -8.68
C GLU A 7 20.38 9.16 -9.26
N ASP A 8 20.05 8.96 -10.54
CA ASP A 8 19.04 9.79 -11.25
C ASP A 8 17.56 9.32 -11.07
N PHE A 9 17.30 8.39 -10.15
CA PHE A 9 15.95 7.89 -9.87
C PHE A 9 15.48 8.16 -8.43
N SER A 10 16.19 9.01 -7.67
CA SER A 10 15.90 9.21 -6.25
C SER A 10 14.73 10.18 -6.01
N SER A 11 13.62 9.59 -5.55
CA SER A 11 12.50 10.21 -4.83
C SER A 11 11.59 11.19 -5.59
N VAL A 12 10.62 10.64 -6.32
CA VAL A 12 9.38 11.40 -6.60
C VAL A 12 8.59 11.49 -5.29
N SER A 13 8.57 12.68 -4.70
CA SER A 13 7.80 12.97 -3.49
C SER A 13 6.32 13.04 -3.83
N TRP A 14 5.59 11.94 -3.64
CA TRP A 14 4.15 11.90 -3.81
C TRP A 14 3.46 12.50 -2.58
N ASN A 15 3.23 13.81 -2.62
CA ASN A 15 2.16 14.51 -1.90
C ASN A 15 2.10 14.30 -0.36
N SER A 16 3.14 14.70 0.38
CA SER A 16 3.13 14.74 1.85
C SER A 16 2.30 15.89 2.46
N GLU A 17 1.82 16.84 1.64
CA GLU A 17 1.31 18.12 2.14
C GLU A 17 -0.16 18.08 2.60
N ARG A 18 -0.97 17.10 2.16
CA ARG A 18 -2.41 17.05 2.52
C ARG A 18 -2.73 16.54 3.93
N ALA A 19 -1.76 15.94 4.63
CA ALA A 19 -1.99 15.37 5.96
C ALA A 19 -1.81 16.38 7.11
N ALA A 20 -1.09 17.49 6.89
CA ALA A 20 -0.75 18.44 7.94
C ALA A 20 -1.91 19.40 8.29
N GLU A 21 -2.84 19.65 7.37
CA GLU A 21 -3.86 20.69 7.55
C GLU A 21 -5.09 20.24 8.38
N ARG A 22 -5.26 18.93 8.65
CA ARG A 22 -6.42 18.41 9.41
C ARG A 22 -6.19 18.16 10.90
N ARG A 23 -4.99 18.43 11.42
CA ARG A 23 -4.66 18.18 12.86
C ARG A 23 -4.64 19.42 13.73
N SER A 24 -4.88 20.61 13.17
CA SER A 24 -4.97 21.86 13.94
C SER A 24 -6.41 22.24 14.26
N SER A 25 -7.12 21.37 14.98
CA SER A 25 -8.27 21.79 15.78
C SER A 25 -8.66 20.68 16.75
N GLN A 26 -8.62 21.05 18.03
CA GLN A 26 -9.45 20.54 19.13
C GLN A 26 -8.73 19.75 20.23
N SER A 27 -8.24 20.54 21.18
CA SER A 27 -7.89 20.18 22.55
C SER A 27 -9.15 19.88 23.37
N GLN A 28 -9.16 18.83 24.19
CA GLN A 28 -9.66 18.82 25.59
C GLN A 28 -9.57 17.41 26.20
N ALA A 29 -8.97 17.33 27.40
CA ALA A 29 -8.91 16.14 28.25
C ALA A 29 -10.03 16.15 29.29
N PRO A 30 -10.61 15.00 29.71
CA PRO A 30 -11.52 14.95 30.85
C PRO A 30 -10.80 14.57 32.17
N PRO A 31 -11.28 15.05 33.33
CA PRO A 31 -10.70 14.73 34.64
C PRO A 31 -11.23 13.40 35.22
N ALA A 32 -10.42 12.82 36.11
CA ALA A 32 -10.67 11.60 36.87
C ALA A 32 -11.78 11.74 37.91
N GLY A 33 -12.54 10.66 38.16
CA GLY A 33 -13.48 10.56 39.28
C GLY A 33 -14.19 9.19 39.38
N ASP A 34 -13.90 8.49 40.48
CA ASP A 34 -14.66 7.49 41.24
C ASP A 34 -15.41 6.30 40.59
N ALA A 35 -15.05 5.09 41.08
CA ALA A 35 -15.83 3.86 41.02
C ALA A 35 -16.95 3.84 42.08
N PRO A 36 -18.03 3.07 41.86
CA PRO A 36 -18.26 1.93 42.76
C PRO A 36 -18.87 0.69 42.07
N ASP A 37 -19.19 -0.29 42.92
CA ASP A 37 -19.07 -1.75 42.80
C ASP A 37 -20.27 -2.51 42.17
N SER A 38 -19.93 -3.72 41.70
CA SER A 38 -20.72 -4.94 41.48
C SER A 38 -22.22 -4.90 41.13
N ASN A 39 -22.60 -5.49 39.98
CA ASN A 39 -23.44 -6.69 40.00
C ASN A 39 -23.42 -7.43 38.64
N GLY A 40 -23.20 -8.74 38.70
CA GLY A 40 -23.03 -9.60 37.53
C GLY A 40 -24.33 -9.93 36.81
N TYR A 41 -24.27 -9.87 35.48
CA TYR A 41 -25.04 -10.74 34.58
C TYR A 41 -24.12 -11.21 33.46
N GLN A 42 -23.74 -12.48 33.55
CA GLN A 42 -23.25 -13.29 32.44
C GLN A 42 -24.23 -13.21 31.27
N GLY A 43 -23.73 -12.85 30.10
CA GLY A 43 -24.52 -12.75 28.90
C GLY A 43 -23.63 -12.51 27.69
N GLN A 44 -22.92 -13.57 27.32
CA GLN A 44 -22.27 -13.71 26.02
C GLN A 44 -21.05 -12.82 25.87
N GLU A 45 -19.92 -13.30 26.43
CA GLU A 45 -18.65 -13.11 25.74
C GLU A 45 -18.92 -13.43 24.27
N ALA A 46 -18.88 -12.39 23.44
CA ALA A 46 -18.64 -12.55 22.04
C ALA A 46 -17.25 -13.16 21.93
N ASN A 47 -17.20 -14.47 22.15
CA ASN A 47 -16.17 -15.37 21.70
C ASN A 47 -16.29 -15.39 20.17
N HIS A 48 -16.16 -14.20 19.55
CA HIS A 48 -15.64 -14.10 18.22
C HIS A 48 -14.18 -14.42 18.39
N LEU A 49 -13.94 -15.72 18.52
CA LEU A 49 -12.65 -16.35 18.41
C LEU A 49 -11.92 -15.57 17.32
N ASP A 50 -10.88 -14.90 17.75
CA ASP A 50 -9.76 -14.43 16.94
C ASP A 50 -9.11 -15.67 16.30
N ALA A 51 -9.90 -16.33 15.45
CA ALA A 51 -9.57 -17.52 14.71
C ALA A 51 -9.30 -17.06 13.29
N GLY A 52 -8.10 -16.50 13.11
CA GLY A 52 -7.52 -16.37 11.78
C GLY A 52 -7.57 -14.98 11.14
N LEU A 53 -7.53 -13.90 11.92
CA LEU A 53 -7.17 -12.58 11.39
C LEU A 53 -5.65 -12.52 11.18
N GLY A 54 -5.12 -13.38 10.30
CA GLY A 54 -3.88 -13.01 9.63
C GLY A 54 -4.18 -11.68 8.95
N GLU A 55 -3.53 -10.60 9.40
CA GLU A 55 -3.69 -9.26 8.85
C GLU A 55 -3.75 -9.39 7.32
N GLU A 56 -4.82 -8.90 6.67
CA GLU A 56 -4.90 -8.99 5.21
C GLU A 56 -3.73 -8.19 4.63
N VAL A 57 -2.72 -8.89 4.10
CA VAL A 57 -1.49 -8.30 3.60
C VAL A 57 -1.62 -8.10 2.11
N LEU A 58 -1.24 -6.91 1.64
CA LEU A 58 -0.95 -6.64 0.23
C LEU A 58 0.45 -6.02 0.15
N GLU A 59 1.41 -6.83 -0.27
CA GLU A 59 2.79 -6.40 -0.51
C GLU A 59 3.03 -6.30 -2.01
N CYS A 60 3.58 -5.16 -2.45
CA CYS A 60 3.92 -4.92 -3.85
C CYS A 60 5.34 -4.38 -3.93
N THR A 61 6.19 -5.06 -4.72
CA THR A 61 7.55 -4.62 -5.01
C THR A 61 7.72 -4.37 -6.50
N VAL A 62 8.35 -3.25 -6.87
CA VAL A 62 8.77 -2.95 -8.23
C VAL A 62 10.28 -3.11 -8.31
N SER A 63 10.74 -3.99 -9.19
CA SER A 63 12.16 -4.36 -9.28
C SER A 63 12.57 -4.68 -10.72
N GLN A 64 13.83 -5.10 -10.89
CA GLN A 64 14.38 -5.65 -12.13
C GLN A 64 14.04 -4.81 -13.38
N PRO A 65 14.52 -3.56 -13.48
CA PRO A 65 14.39 -2.79 -14.71
C PRO A 65 15.06 -3.55 -15.86
N LEU A 66 14.35 -3.70 -16.98
CA LEU A 66 14.83 -4.42 -18.17
C LEU A 66 14.50 -3.61 -19.42
N LYS A 67 15.49 -3.48 -20.30
CA LYS A 67 15.29 -2.93 -21.64
C LYS A 67 14.68 -4.01 -22.53
N GLU A 68 13.47 -3.77 -23.01
CA GLU A 68 12.73 -4.65 -23.91
C GLU A 68 12.96 -4.21 -25.36
N ASN A 69 12.88 -5.17 -26.30
CA ASN A 69 12.91 -4.93 -27.75
C ASN A 69 14.12 -4.10 -28.23
N GLU A 70 15.29 -4.35 -27.66
CA GLU A 70 16.52 -3.69 -28.07
C GLU A 70 16.81 -3.91 -29.56
N GLY A 71 17.14 -2.83 -30.28
CA GLY A 71 17.37 -2.85 -31.73
C GLY A 71 16.15 -2.57 -32.60
N SER A 72 14.96 -2.40 -32.00
CA SER A 72 13.74 -1.98 -32.69
C SER A 72 13.37 -0.51 -32.41
N LYS A 73 12.40 0.04 -33.14
CA LYS A 73 11.82 1.38 -32.89
C LYS A 73 10.96 1.42 -31.61
N ASP A 74 10.47 0.27 -31.15
CA ASP A 74 9.58 0.13 -30.00
C ASP A 74 10.35 -0.36 -28.76
N VAL A 75 11.54 0.20 -28.55
CA VAL A 75 12.35 -0.05 -27.37
C VAL A 75 11.76 0.69 -26.17
N PHE A 76 11.64 0.00 -25.03
CA PHE A 76 11.18 0.61 -23.77
C PHE A 76 11.77 -0.12 -22.57
N VAL A 77 11.68 0.51 -21.39
CA VAL A 77 12.06 -0.13 -20.12
C VAL A 77 10.81 -0.67 -19.44
N SER A 78 10.84 -1.96 -19.10
CA SER A 78 9.83 -2.62 -18.28
C SER A 78 10.37 -2.89 -16.87
N TYR A 79 9.46 -3.02 -15.91
CA TYR A 79 9.76 -3.33 -14.52
C TYR A 79 8.97 -4.56 -14.11
N LEU A 80 9.58 -5.43 -13.30
CA LEU A 80 8.89 -6.54 -12.67
C LEU A 80 8.10 -6.01 -11.48
N ILE A 81 6.78 -6.20 -11.52
CA ILE A 81 5.89 -5.98 -10.39
C ILE A 81 5.59 -7.34 -9.77
N SER A 82 6.03 -7.52 -8.54
CA SER A 82 5.77 -8.71 -7.73
C SER A 82 4.78 -8.34 -6.64
N THR A 83 3.62 -8.99 -6.64
CA THR A 83 2.56 -8.78 -5.65
C THR A 83 2.35 -10.06 -4.86
N TYR A 84 2.34 -9.93 -3.54
CA TYR A 84 1.85 -10.94 -2.62
C TYR A 84 0.62 -10.42 -1.88
N SER A 85 -0.44 -11.21 -1.83
CA SER A 85 -1.73 -10.83 -1.27
C SER A 85 -2.39 -12.00 -0.55
N THR A 86 -2.95 -11.76 0.63
CA THR A 86 -3.85 -12.71 1.32
C THR A 86 -5.33 -12.36 1.10
N PHE A 87 -5.64 -11.27 0.39
CA PHE A 87 -7.01 -10.84 0.13
C PHE A 87 -7.76 -11.81 -0.81
N PRO A 88 -9.01 -12.19 -0.50
CA PRO A 88 -9.81 -13.11 -1.32
C PRO A 88 -10.23 -12.50 -2.67
N ALA A 89 -10.16 -11.17 -2.82
CA ALA A 89 -10.41 -10.49 -4.08
C ALA A 89 -9.38 -10.83 -5.17
N PHE A 90 -8.20 -11.33 -4.79
CA PHE A 90 -7.18 -11.76 -5.73
C PHE A 90 -7.37 -13.24 -6.08
N GLN A 91 -7.35 -13.56 -7.37
CA GLN A 91 -7.44 -14.95 -7.84
C GLN A 91 -6.24 -15.81 -7.43
N LYS A 92 -5.08 -15.18 -7.18
CA LYS A 92 -3.82 -15.83 -6.81
C LYS A 92 -3.13 -15.00 -5.73
N SER A 93 -2.56 -15.67 -4.73
CA SER A 93 -1.82 -14.99 -3.67
C SER A 93 -0.56 -14.31 -4.17
N THR A 94 0.14 -14.89 -5.15
CA THR A 94 1.33 -14.30 -5.75
C THR A 94 1.14 -14.07 -7.24
N SER A 95 1.51 -12.89 -7.73
CA SER A 95 1.55 -12.59 -9.16
C SER A 95 2.81 -11.82 -9.52
N ASN A 96 3.31 -12.08 -10.74
CA ASN A 96 4.50 -11.44 -11.30
C ASN A 96 4.16 -10.96 -12.71
N VAL A 97 4.25 -9.67 -12.95
CA VAL A 97 3.93 -9.06 -14.25
C VAL A 97 4.96 -8.01 -14.63
N ARG A 98 5.23 -7.87 -15.93
CA ARG A 98 6.09 -6.80 -16.44
C ARG A 98 5.24 -5.65 -16.98
N ARG A 99 5.51 -4.43 -16.53
CA ARG A 99 4.83 -3.20 -17.00
C ARG A 99 5.85 -2.11 -17.26
N ARG A 100 5.54 -1.22 -18.19
CA ARG A 100 6.35 -0.02 -18.48
C ARG A 100 5.76 1.20 -17.79
N PHE A 101 6.53 2.28 -17.70
CA PHE A 101 6.09 3.52 -17.03
C PHE A 101 4.74 4.05 -17.54
N THR A 102 4.51 4.02 -18.85
CA THR A 102 3.25 4.53 -19.44
C THR A 102 2.02 3.71 -19.06
N ASP A 103 2.17 2.44 -18.68
CA ASP A 103 1.06 1.64 -18.16
C ASP A 103 0.60 2.17 -16.80
N PHE A 104 1.53 2.63 -15.94
CA PHE A 104 1.20 3.26 -14.67
C PHE A 104 0.56 4.64 -14.86
N VAL A 105 1.01 5.41 -15.86
CA VAL A 105 0.37 6.69 -16.23
C VAL A 105 -1.09 6.43 -16.65
N PHE A 106 -1.32 5.40 -17.47
CA PHE A 106 -2.67 4.99 -17.85
C PHE A 106 -3.50 4.53 -16.64
N LEU A 107 -2.93 3.66 -15.80
CA LEU A 107 -3.59 3.15 -14.59
C LEU A 107 -3.98 4.28 -13.64
N PHE A 108 -3.05 5.20 -13.34
CA PHE A 108 -3.32 6.37 -12.50
C PHE A 108 -4.46 7.21 -13.06
N LYS A 109 -4.44 7.51 -14.37
CA LYS A 109 -5.53 8.24 -15.04
C LYS A 109 -6.85 7.49 -14.97
N GLN A 110 -6.85 6.17 -14.96
CA GLN A 110 -8.08 5.38 -14.89
C GLN A 110 -8.63 5.30 -13.47
N LEU A 111 -7.76 5.17 -12.45
CA LEU A 111 -8.15 5.12 -11.04
C LEU A 111 -8.51 6.50 -10.46
N SER A 112 -8.00 7.58 -11.06
CA SER A 112 -8.32 8.96 -10.65
C SER A 112 -9.55 9.54 -11.36
N LYS A 113 -10.19 8.78 -12.23
CA LYS A 113 -11.49 9.13 -12.83
C LYS A 113 -12.58 8.62 -11.90
N ASP A 114 -12.81 9.36 -10.82
CA ASP A 114 -13.97 9.41 -9.92
C ASP A 114 -13.55 10.27 -8.69
#